data_AF-A0A6B3HNV5-F1
#
_entry.id   AF-A0A6B3HNV5-F1
#
_cell.length_a   1.000
_cell.length_b   1.000
_cell.length_c   1.000
_cell.angle_alpha   90.00
_cell.angle_beta   90.00
_cell.angle_gamma   90.00
#
_symmetry.space_group_name_H-M   'P 1'
#
loop_
_entity.id
_entity.type
_entity.pdbx_description
1 polymer ?
#
loop_
_entity_poly.entity_id
_entity_poly.type
_entity_poly.pdbx_seq_one_letter_code
_entity_poly.pdbx_strand_id
1 'polypeptide(L)'
;LNGGEIAGAAGATVTWLQNEQGVLKSTNKANAPEKIKKTTLAYAPNQADQARALAEMMGLPATAMKPGTADAEGLQAMVLTLGADFKGAGIPITGPAKAPEDIQRASADKAVCAQ
;
A
#
# COMPACT_ATOMS: atom_id res chain seq x y z
N LEU A 1 -1.16 5.23 10.49
CA LEU A 1 -1.00 4.48 11.75
C LEU A 1 0.34 3.76 11.74
N ASN A 2 1.04 3.70 12.88
CA ASN A 2 2.26 2.91 13.02
C ASN A 2 1.95 1.54 13.63
N GLY A 3 1.95 0.48 12.81
CA GLY A 3 1.78 -0.91 13.26
C GLY A 3 3.02 -1.77 13.01
N GLY A 4 4.15 -1.15 12.62
CA GLY A 4 5.41 -1.81 12.37
C GLY A 4 6.40 -1.61 13.53
N GLU A 5 7.63 -2.06 13.31
CA GLU A 5 8.71 -1.96 14.30
C GLU A 5 9.48 -0.63 14.22
N ILE A 6 9.30 0.13 13.14
CA ILE A 6 10.00 1.40 12.93
C ILE A 6 9.30 2.52 13.70
N ALA A 7 9.96 3.01 14.76
CA ALA A 7 9.48 4.17 15.51
C ALA A 7 9.40 5.41 14.60
N GLY A 8 8.30 6.17 14.71
CA GLY A 8 8.11 7.40 13.93
C GLY A 8 7.79 7.21 12.45
N ALA A 9 7.68 5.96 11.94
CA ALA A 9 7.44 5.67 10.52
C ALA A 9 6.20 6.39 9.95
N ALA A 10 5.12 6.45 10.73
CA ALA A 10 3.89 7.14 10.31
C ALA A 10 4.10 8.66 10.17
N GLY A 11 4.91 9.27 11.04
CA GLY A 11 5.27 10.68 10.96
C GLY A 11 6.15 10.96 9.74
N ALA A 12 7.20 10.16 9.54
CA ALA A 12 8.08 10.29 8.39
C ALA A 12 7.32 10.15 7.05
N THR A 13 6.37 9.21 7.00
CA THR A 13 5.51 9.03 5.82
C THR A 13 4.63 10.26 5.57
N VAL A 14 4.07 10.87 6.61
CA VAL A 14 3.28 12.11 6.47
C VAL A 14 4.14 13.26 5.98
N THR A 15 5.34 13.44 6.54
CA THR A 15 6.29 14.47 6.09
C THR A 15 6.64 14.28 4.62
N TRP A 16 6.95 13.06 4.21
CA TRP A 16 7.23 12.72 2.82
C TRP A 16 6.02 12.99 1.90
N LEU A 17 4.82 12.57 2.30
CA LEU A 17 3.60 12.80 1.52
C LEU A 17 3.31 14.29 1.33
N GLN A 18 3.46 15.10 2.38
CA GLN A 18 3.19 16.54 2.33
C GLN A 18 4.24 17.30 1.52
N ASN A 19 5.52 17.02 1.75
CA ASN A 19 6.62 17.82 1.20
C ASN A 19 7.08 17.33 -0.17
N GLU A 20 7.07 16.02 -0.43
CA GLU A 20 7.61 15.45 -1.67
C GLU A 20 6.52 15.12 -2.68
N GLN A 21 5.36 14.64 -2.20
CA GLN A 21 4.26 14.19 -3.07
C GLN A 21 3.10 15.20 -3.18
N GLY A 22 3.14 16.30 -2.43
CA GLY A 22 2.09 17.33 -2.44
C GLY A 22 0.75 16.89 -1.84
N VAL A 23 0.71 15.79 -1.09
CA VAL A 23 -0.50 15.26 -0.44
C VAL A 23 -0.70 15.95 0.92
N LEU A 24 -1.06 17.23 0.86
CA LEU A 24 -1.10 18.15 2.01
C LEU A 24 -2.11 17.76 3.11
N LYS A 25 -3.14 16.98 2.76
CA LYS A 25 -4.18 16.52 3.72
C LYS A 25 -3.80 15.25 4.48
N SER A 26 -2.55 14.79 4.35
CA SER A 26 -2.05 13.65 5.11
C SER A 26 -1.82 14.03 6.56
N THR A 27 -2.27 13.21 7.52
CA THR A 27 -2.04 13.46 8.95
C THR A 27 -1.61 12.18 9.67
N ASN A 28 -0.73 12.32 10.67
CA ASN A 28 -0.37 11.19 11.51
C ASN A 28 -1.44 11.01 12.58
N LYS A 29 -2.20 9.92 12.49
CA LYS A 29 -3.34 9.68 13.38
C LYS A 29 -2.93 9.15 14.77
N ALA A 30 -2.20 8.03 14.82
CA ALA A 30 -1.81 7.33 16.05
C ALA A 30 -0.92 6.10 15.75
N ASN A 31 -0.49 5.40 16.80
CA ASN A 31 -0.06 4.00 16.68
C ASN A 31 -1.26 3.11 16.32
N ALA A 32 -1.01 2.04 15.57
CA ALA A 32 -2.03 1.04 15.29
C ALA A 32 -2.37 0.29 16.60
N PRO A 33 -3.64 -0.13 16.80
CA PRO A 33 -4.03 -0.88 17.99
C PRO A 33 -3.32 -2.23 18.08
N GLU A 34 -2.91 -2.78 16.94
CA GLU A 34 -2.17 -4.03 16.84
C GLU A 34 -1.01 -3.88 15.86
N LYS A 35 0.07 -4.62 16.14
CA LYS A 35 1.18 -4.74 15.19
C LYS A 35 0.76 -5.60 14.01
N ILE A 36 1.01 -5.11 12.79
CA ILE A 36 0.67 -5.82 11.56
C ILE A 36 1.92 -6.15 10.77
N LYS A 37 1.95 -7.33 10.15
CA LYS A 37 3.10 -7.77 9.36
C LYS A 37 3.18 -7.07 8.00
N LYS A 38 2.03 -6.76 7.42
CA LYS A 38 1.92 -6.18 6.08
C LYS A 38 1.30 -4.79 6.15
N THR A 39 1.84 -3.86 5.39
CA THR A 39 1.28 -2.52 5.25
C THR A 39 -0.04 -2.60 4.52
N THR A 40 -1.05 -1.87 4.98
CA THR A 40 -2.40 -1.88 4.39
C THR A 40 -2.95 -0.47 4.27
N LEU A 41 -3.71 -0.23 3.22
CA LEU A 41 -4.41 1.03 2.97
C LEU A 41 -5.92 0.78 2.93
N ALA A 42 -6.63 1.27 3.95
CA ALA A 42 -8.09 1.28 3.96
C ALA A 42 -8.61 2.60 3.39
N TYR A 43 -9.64 2.54 2.54
CA TYR A 43 -10.18 3.72 1.85
C TYR A 43 -11.68 3.56 1.58
N ALA A 44 -12.41 4.68 1.52
CA ALA A 44 -13.81 4.65 1.12
C ALA A 44 -13.95 4.38 -0.39
N PRO A 45 -15.05 3.76 -0.88
CA PRO A 45 -15.18 3.42 -2.30
C PRO A 45 -15.02 4.60 -3.27
N ASN A 46 -15.43 5.80 -2.86
CA ASN A 46 -15.26 7.04 -3.62
C ASN A 46 -13.80 7.57 -3.65
N GLN A 47 -12.90 6.98 -2.88
CA GLN A 47 -11.48 7.32 -2.81
C GLN A 47 -10.60 6.30 -3.54
N ALA A 48 -11.18 5.35 -4.28
CA ALA A 48 -10.43 4.28 -4.95
C ALA A 48 -9.28 4.80 -5.82
N ASP A 49 -9.49 5.89 -6.56
CA ASP A 49 -8.45 6.48 -7.42
C ASP A 49 -7.30 7.09 -6.61
N GLN A 50 -7.63 7.79 -5.52
CA GLN A 50 -6.64 8.35 -4.61
C GLN A 50 -5.84 7.26 -3.90
N ALA A 51 -6.52 6.18 -3.50
CA ALA A 51 -5.89 5.04 -2.86
C ALA A 51 -4.95 4.30 -3.81
N ARG A 52 -5.31 4.18 -5.09
CA ARG A 52 -4.43 3.62 -6.13
C ARG A 52 -3.20 4.49 -6.36
N ALA A 53 -3.36 5.81 -6.49
CA ALA A 53 -2.23 6.71 -6.65
C ALA A 53 -1.24 6.64 -5.46
N LEU A 54 -1.77 6.61 -4.23
CA LEU A 54 -0.95 6.42 -3.03
C LEU A 54 -0.26 5.05 -3.03
N ALA A 55 -0.97 4.00 -3.44
CA ALA A 55 -0.41 2.66 -3.54
C ALA A 55 0.74 2.60 -4.56
N GLU A 56 0.60 3.24 -5.71
CA GLU A 56 1.65 3.30 -6.74
C GLU A 56 2.90 4.03 -6.22
N MET A 57 2.74 5.19 -5.57
CA MET A 57 3.86 5.95 -4.99
C MET A 57 4.62 5.15 -3.93
N MET A 58 3.90 4.34 -3.14
CA MET A 58 4.48 3.54 -2.05
C MET A 58 4.90 2.13 -2.50
N GLY A 59 4.63 1.74 -3.75
CA GLY A 59 4.81 0.37 -4.21
C GLY A 59 4.02 -0.63 -3.37
N LEU A 60 2.75 -0.32 -3.05
CA LEU A 60 1.85 -1.22 -2.36
C LEU A 60 1.20 -2.20 -3.36
N PRO A 61 1.14 -3.50 -3.05
CA PRO A 61 0.42 -4.45 -3.88
C PRO A 61 -1.09 -4.21 -3.77
N ALA A 62 -1.85 -4.58 -4.81
CA ALA A 62 -3.31 -4.53 -4.77
C ALA A 62 -3.91 -5.30 -3.58
N THR A 63 -3.24 -6.36 -3.11
CA THR A 63 -3.65 -7.11 -1.91
C THR A 63 -3.55 -6.33 -0.60
N ALA A 64 -2.81 -5.22 -0.58
CA ALA A 64 -2.72 -4.31 0.57
C ALA A 64 -3.86 -3.27 0.59
N MET A 65 -4.57 -3.11 -0.52
CA MET A 65 -5.69 -2.19 -0.66
C MET A 65 -6.96 -2.82 -0.07
N LYS A 66 -7.55 -2.15 0.94
CA LYS A 66 -8.76 -2.59 1.64
C LYS A 66 -9.89 -1.61 1.33
N PRO A 67 -10.74 -1.87 0.33
CA PRO A 67 -11.93 -1.06 0.13
C PRO A 67 -12.85 -1.17 1.36
N GLY A 68 -13.35 -0.03 1.82
CA GLY A 68 -14.41 0.04 2.81
C GLY A 68 -15.76 -0.42 2.23
N THR A 69 -16.78 -0.44 3.08
CA THR A 69 -18.15 -0.76 2.67
C THR A 69 -18.75 0.37 1.83
N ALA A 70 -19.70 0.06 0.94
CA ALA A 70 -20.43 1.06 0.15
C ALA A 70 -21.14 2.10 1.03
N ASP A 71 -21.55 1.70 2.23
CA ASP A 71 -22.21 2.54 3.24
C ASP A 71 -21.24 3.40 4.06
N ALA A 72 -19.93 3.33 3.77
CA ALA A 72 -18.97 4.24 4.35
C ALA A 72 -19.29 5.66 3.88
N GLU A 73 -19.97 6.42 4.76
CA GLU A 73 -20.31 7.82 4.54
C GLU A 73 -19.09 8.56 3.97
N GLY A 74 -19.30 9.42 2.97
CA GLY A 74 -18.26 10.12 2.19
C GLY A 74 -17.29 11.02 2.98
N LEU A 75 -17.34 10.96 4.32
CA LEU A 75 -16.48 11.63 5.27
C LEU A 75 -15.34 10.73 5.79
N GLN A 76 -15.32 9.42 5.49
CA GLN A 76 -14.24 8.55 5.96
C GLN A 76 -12.92 8.89 5.27
N ALA A 77 -11.91 9.24 6.06
CA ALA A 77 -10.55 9.45 5.57
C ALA A 77 -9.86 8.12 5.26
N MET A 78 -8.98 8.12 4.26
CA MET A 78 -8.08 6.99 4.00
C MET A 78 -7.20 6.72 5.23
N VAL A 79 -7.01 5.44 5.57
CA VAL A 79 -6.17 4.99 6.69
C VAL A 79 -5.07 4.08 6.17
N LEU A 80 -3.86 4.65 6.09
CA LEU A 80 -2.64 3.89 5.88
C LEU A 80 -2.12 3.34 7.21
N THR A 81 -1.94 2.03 7.31
CA THR A 81 -1.31 1.37 8.45
C THR A 81 -0.01 0.72 8.02
N LEU A 82 1.09 1.22 8.54
CA LEU A 82 2.44 0.74 8.23
C LEU A 82 2.72 -0.54 8.99
N GLY A 83 3.11 -1.60 8.29
CA GLY A 83 3.44 -2.90 8.87
C GLY A 83 4.94 -3.13 9.00
N ALA A 84 5.31 -4.34 9.44
CA ALA A 84 6.72 -4.76 9.55
C ALA A 84 7.45 -4.86 8.20
N ASP A 85 6.73 -4.93 7.09
CA ASP A 85 7.27 -4.88 5.72
C ASP A 85 7.63 -3.46 5.25
N PHE A 86 7.23 -2.41 5.98
CA PHE A 86 7.56 -1.04 5.67
C PHE A 86 9.04 -0.75 5.89
N LYS A 87 9.71 -0.22 4.87
CA LYS A 87 11.16 0.04 4.88
C LYS A 87 11.53 1.50 5.08
N GLY A 88 10.59 2.42 4.86
CA GLY A 88 10.82 3.86 4.91
C GLY A 88 9.93 4.61 3.93
N ALA A 89 9.75 5.91 4.16
CA ALA A 89 8.98 6.76 3.26
C ALA A 89 9.73 6.91 1.93
N GLY A 90 9.00 6.85 0.80
CA GLY A 90 9.59 6.84 -0.53
C GLY A 90 10.31 5.55 -0.93
N ILE A 91 10.32 4.52 -0.09
CA ILE A 91 10.88 3.20 -0.41
C ILE A 91 9.71 2.25 -0.78
N PRO A 92 9.70 1.68 -1.99
CA PRO A 92 8.68 0.71 -2.39
C PRO A 92 8.62 -0.51 -1.45
N ILE A 93 7.40 -0.90 -1.04
CA ILE A 93 7.19 -2.02 -0.11
C ILE A 93 7.34 -3.36 -0.81
N THR A 94 6.61 -3.56 -1.91
CA THR A 94 7.00 -4.59 -2.89
C THR A 94 8.16 -4.04 -3.70
N GLY A 95 8.97 -4.91 -4.32
CA GLY A 95 10.05 -4.50 -5.25
C GLY A 95 9.56 -3.51 -6.32
N PRO A 96 10.45 -3.05 -7.23
CA PRO A 96 10.14 -1.94 -8.15
C PRO A 96 8.69 -2.02 -8.66
N ALA A 97 7.92 -0.94 -8.54
CA ALA A 97 6.46 -0.91 -8.77
C ALA A 97 6.01 -1.38 -10.16
N LYS A 98 6.97 -1.63 -11.06
CA LYS A 98 6.78 -2.46 -12.24
C LYS A 98 6.82 -3.93 -11.84
N ALA A 99 5.66 -4.57 -11.89
CA ALA A 99 5.61 -6.02 -12.06
C ALA A 99 6.72 -6.43 -13.05
N PRO A 100 7.51 -7.48 -12.79
CA PRO A 100 8.30 -8.03 -13.86
C PRO A 100 7.33 -8.35 -14.99
N GLU A 101 7.47 -7.67 -16.13
CA GLU A 101 6.78 -8.03 -17.39
C GLU A 101 7.17 -9.45 -17.86
N ASP A 102 7.97 -10.18 -17.06
CA ASP A 102 8.57 -11.47 -17.38
C ASP A 102 7.98 -12.67 -16.61
N ILE A 103 6.83 -12.54 -15.92
CA ILE A 103 6.15 -13.71 -15.33
C ILE A 103 4.74 -13.85 -15.88
N GLN A 104 4.61 -14.05 -17.19
CA GLN A 104 3.71 -15.05 -17.80
C GLN A 104 4.20 -15.42 -19.21
N ARG A 105 5.39 -16.04 -19.32
CA ARG A 105 5.54 -17.16 -20.26
C ARG A 105 5.41 -18.45 -19.47
N ALA A 106 4.19 -18.72 -19.03
CA ALA A 106 3.78 -20.10 -18.81
C ALA A 106 3.83 -20.77 -20.18
N SER A 107 4.96 -21.40 -20.48
CA SER A 107 5.05 -22.42 -21.53
C SER A 107 4.25 -23.65 -21.07
N ALA A 108 2.93 -23.52 -20.97
CA ALA A 108 2.03 -24.56 -21.43
C ALA A 108 2.27 -24.62 -22.95
N ASP A 109 2.78 -25.66 -23.57
CA ASP A 109 2.76 -27.07 -23.26
C ASP A 109 4.11 -27.68 -23.65
N LYS A 110 4.83 -28.30 -22.70
CA LYS A 110 5.74 -29.39 -23.10
C LYS A 110 4.85 -30.60 -23.34
N ALA A 111 4.29 -30.68 -24.54
CA ALA A 111 3.84 -31.95 -25.11
C ALA A 111 5.08 -32.84 -25.28
N VAL A 112 5.47 -33.51 -24.19
CA VAL A 112 6.31 -34.70 -24.29
C VAL A 112 5.34 -35.83 -24.64
N CYS A 113 5.04 -35.97 -25.93
CA CYS A 113 4.49 -37.23 -26.40
C CYS A 113 5.53 -38.32 -26.12
N ALA A 114 5.02 -39.38 -25.49
CA ALA A 114 5.75 -40.57 -25.13
C ALA A 114 6.43 -41.20 -26.35
N GLN A 115 7.60 -41.77 -26.11
CA GLN A 115 8.27 -42.71 -27.02
C GLN A 115 7.71 -44.11 -26.81
#